data_AF-A0A2Z6U875-F1
#
_entry.id   AF-A0A2Z6U875-F1
#
_cell.length_a   1.000
_cell.length_b   1.000
_cell.length_c   1.000
_cell.angle_alpha   90.00
_cell.angle_beta   90.00
_cell.angle_gamma   90.00
#
_symmetry.space_group_name_H-M   'P 1'
#
loop_
_entity.id
_entity.type
_entity.pdbx_description
1 polymer ?
#
loop_
_entity_poly.entity_id
_entity_poly.type
_entity_poly.pdbx_seq_one_letter_code
_entity_poly.pdbx_strand_id
1 'polypeptide(L)'
;MRLFFKIILGLLLILLVGGWFLFVQPNPIVKAQGSQQVENADQVLSLFHDLRFSLRYRYQAKTLKVSHKQAESLVGFVQRALPNIKAEFDFDDTKAIASFSYQLPSWLLNRYINLTAIILPGEGLQLETVRVGALTIPGKWALGIAEYAANTYTNSEIATVAIAQIDTIDMNSRNIQISLYPMDSFLNEAKKVETGGDQKEAVSRNIRIAHYIRLLDGMYIPPATGQQASPSLSHYIQGLMEEAKIRSTAEGVSATQENEAAILALAAFAGHRQFANFVGDFSFSFDVIPQAKKRPSLFDREDLSLHFIFSAAIKLLSEQGISIAVGEFKELMDRRRGGSGYSFVDLAADMAGAHFAAMAMEPNYAQRLQAVLANRANESLFFPSVEGLEEGMNKAQFKAKYGEVDSPRYKAVVADIEARLNSLPISGQ
;
A
#
# COMPACT_ATOMS: atom_id res chain seq x y z
N MET A 1 -37.81 -19.38 33.29
CA MET A 1 -36.55 -18.82 32.75
C MET A 1 -35.77 -19.80 31.86
N ARG A 2 -35.37 -21.00 32.31
CA ARG A 2 -34.57 -21.94 31.49
C ARG A 2 -35.24 -22.43 30.19
N LEU A 3 -36.56 -22.59 30.18
CA LEU A 3 -37.31 -23.00 28.99
C LEU A 3 -37.41 -21.86 27.95
N PHE A 4 -37.66 -20.64 28.40
CA PHE A 4 -37.70 -19.43 27.57
C PHE A 4 -36.35 -19.15 26.90
N PHE A 5 -35.25 -19.32 27.64
CA PHE A 5 -33.90 -19.17 27.10
C PHE A 5 -33.58 -20.23 26.02
N LYS A 6 -34.02 -21.48 26.20
CA LYS A 6 -33.86 -22.54 25.18
C LYS A 6 -34.67 -22.27 23.92
N ILE A 7 -35.88 -21.71 24.04
CA ILE A 7 -36.72 -21.33 22.90
C ILE A 7 -36.08 -20.18 22.12
N ILE A 8 -35.59 -19.15 22.82
CA ILE A 8 -34.87 -18.04 22.18
C ILE A 8 -33.61 -18.55 21.48
N LEU A 9 -32.82 -19.39 22.14
CA LEU A 9 -31.61 -19.96 21.56
C LEU A 9 -31.92 -20.85 20.34
N GLY A 10 -33.00 -21.63 20.40
CA GLY A 10 -33.47 -22.44 19.28
C GLY A 10 -33.93 -21.59 18.09
N LEU A 11 -34.66 -20.50 18.34
CA LEU A 11 -35.06 -19.54 17.30
C LEU A 11 -33.85 -18.84 16.68
N LEU A 12 -32.86 -18.44 17.51
CA LEU A 12 -31.60 -17.85 17.05
C LEU A 12 -30.81 -18.82 16.18
N LEU A 13 -30.76 -20.10 16.56
CA LEU A 13 -30.10 -21.16 15.80
C LEU A 13 -30.83 -21.41 14.46
N ILE A 14 -32.16 -21.46 14.46
CA ILE A 14 -32.97 -21.62 13.24
C ILE A 14 -32.79 -20.41 12.33
N LEU A 15 -32.72 -19.19 12.87
CA LEU A 15 -32.43 -17.98 12.11
C LEU A 15 -31.01 -17.99 11.53
N LEU A 16 -30.02 -18.48 12.28
CA LEU A 16 -28.64 -18.63 11.83
C LEU A 16 -28.51 -19.67 10.72
N VAL A 17 -29.11 -20.85 10.90
CA VAL A 17 -29.10 -21.94 9.91
C VAL A 17 -29.93 -21.57 8.68
N GLY A 18 -31.09 -20.95 8.86
CA GLY A 18 -31.91 -20.42 7.76
C GLY A 18 -31.17 -19.34 6.98
N GLY A 19 -30.53 -18.40 7.68
CA GLY A 19 -29.68 -17.38 7.08
C GLY A 19 -28.52 -17.99 6.29
N TRP A 20 -27.86 -19.00 6.84
CA TRP A 20 -26.81 -19.75 6.14
C TRP A 20 -27.28 -20.26 4.77
N PHE A 21 -28.43 -20.94 4.70
CA PHE A 21 -28.95 -21.44 3.43
C PHE A 21 -29.45 -20.34 2.47
N LEU A 22 -29.86 -19.17 2.99
CA LEU A 22 -30.28 -18.05 2.16
C LEU A 22 -29.10 -17.33 1.50
N PHE A 23 -27.98 -17.16 2.22
CA PHE A 23 -26.81 -16.43 1.72
C PHE A 23 -25.80 -17.32 1.00
N VAL A 24 -25.69 -18.58 1.41
CA VAL A 24 -24.66 -19.51 0.95
C VAL A 24 -25.21 -20.45 -0.13
N GLN A 25 -24.58 -20.41 -1.31
CA GLN A 25 -25.00 -21.16 -2.48
C GLN A 25 -23.96 -22.23 -2.89
N PRO A 26 -24.40 -23.32 -3.53
CA PRO A 26 -23.53 -24.41 -3.97
C PRO A 26 -22.57 -24.02 -5.11
N ASN A 27 -23.00 -23.11 -5.98
CA ASN A 27 -22.31 -22.82 -7.23
C ASN A 27 -22.05 -21.31 -7.34
N PRO A 28 -20.95 -20.88 -7.99
CA PRO A 28 -20.73 -19.48 -8.28
C PRO A 28 -21.70 -18.99 -9.38
N ILE A 29 -22.18 -17.76 -9.26
CA ILE A 29 -22.94 -17.09 -10.34
C ILE A 29 -21.99 -16.63 -11.46
N VAL A 30 -20.76 -16.24 -11.11
CA VAL A 30 -19.72 -15.86 -12.08
C VAL A 30 -18.79 -17.05 -12.35
N LYS A 31 -18.80 -17.53 -13.60
CA LYS A 31 -17.85 -18.57 -14.06
C LYS A 31 -16.62 -17.89 -14.64
N ALA A 32 -15.45 -18.16 -14.07
CA ALA A 32 -14.19 -17.53 -14.47
C ALA A 32 -13.92 -17.73 -15.98
N GLN A 33 -13.77 -16.64 -16.72
CA GLN A 33 -13.17 -16.64 -18.07
C GLN A 33 -11.68 -16.30 -17.94
N GLY A 34 -10.91 -17.24 -17.37
CA GLY A 34 -9.50 -17.05 -17.01
C GLY A 34 -8.53 -16.89 -18.19
N SER A 35 -9.00 -16.84 -19.44
CA SER A 35 -8.14 -16.81 -20.64
C SER A 35 -8.33 -15.60 -21.56
N GLN A 36 -9.41 -14.81 -21.44
CA GLN A 36 -9.65 -13.64 -22.30
C GLN A 36 -9.25 -12.29 -21.68
N GLN A 37 -9.02 -12.24 -20.37
CA GLN A 37 -8.66 -11.01 -19.64
C GLN A 37 -7.15 -10.69 -19.64
N VAL A 38 -6.36 -11.40 -20.46
CA VAL A 38 -4.88 -11.36 -20.42
C VAL A 38 -4.29 -10.25 -21.33
N GLU A 39 -5.05 -9.64 -22.23
CA GLU A 39 -4.47 -8.75 -23.26
C GLU A 39 -4.50 -7.24 -23.00
N ASN A 40 -5.10 -6.74 -21.91
CA ASN A 40 -5.38 -5.29 -21.75
C ASN A 40 -4.70 -4.62 -20.55
N ALA A 41 -3.45 -4.99 -20.20
CA ALA A 41 -2.70 -4.31 -19.14
C ALA A 41 -2.58 -2.79 -19.37
N ASP A 42 -2.49 -2.37 -20.64
CA ASP A 42 -2.37 -0.96 -21.02
C ASP A 42 -3.65 -0.15 -20.72
N GLN A 43 -4.83 -0.78 -20.70
CA GLN A 43 -6.08 -0.07 -20.41
C GLN A 43 -6.26 0.21 -18.91
N VAL A 44 -5.79 -0.71 -18.07
CA VAL A 44 -5.75 -0.50 -16.61
C VAL A 44 -4.89 0.70 -16.28
N LEU A 45 -3.73 0.87 -16.97
CA LEU A 45 -2.86 2.02 -16.82
C LEU A 45 -3.54 3.35 -17.19
N SER A 46 -4.38 3.39 -18.22
CA SER A 46 -5.12 4.63 -18.57
C SER A 46 -6.13 5.04 -17.49
N LEU A 47 -6.84 4.08 -16.89
CA LEU A 47 -7.78 4.37 -15.80
C LEU A 47 -7.05 4.82 -14.54
N PHE A 48 -5.89 4.22 -14.24
CA PHE A 48 -5.03 4.69 -13.17
C PHE A 48 -4.48 6.09 -13.43
N HIS A 49 -4.14 6.42 -14.69
CA HIS A 49 -3.76 7.79 -15.04
C HIS A 49 -4.91 8.77 -14.77
N ASP A 50 -6.12 8.45 -15.24
CA ASP A 50 -7.28 9.29 -15.03
C ASP A 50 -7.59 9.44 -13.54
N LEU A 51 -7.56 8.36 -12.78
CA LEU A 51 -7.72 8.38 -11.33
C LEU A 51 -6.65 9.26 -10.66
N ARG A 52 -5.36 9.07 -10.99
CA ARG A 52 -4.25 9.87 -10.45
C ARG A 52 -4.39 11.35 -10.76
N PHE A 53 -4.84 11.68 -11.97
CA PHE A 53 -5.08 13.07 -12.32
C PHE A 53 -6.24 13.66 -11.50
N SER A 54 -7.28 12.87 -11.23
CA SER A 54 -8.37 13.28 -10.31
C SER A 54 -7.86 13.53 -8.89
N LEU A 55 -6.92 12.71 -8.41
CA LEU A 55 -6.29 12.87 -7.09
C LEU A 55 -5.39 14.12 -7.02
N ARG A 56 -4.66 14.45 -8.10
CA ARG A 56 -3.78 15.64 -8.15
C ARG A 56 -4.55 16.95 -8.22
N TYR A 57 -5.66 16.97 -8.96
CA TYR A 57 -6.52 18.16 -9.11
C TYR A 57 -7.79 18.02 -8.25
N ARG A 58 -7.61 17.65 -6.97
CA ARG A 58 -8.68 17.29 -6.03
C ARG A 58 -9.78 18.34 -5.80
N TYR A 59 -9.56 19.59 -6.23
CA TYR A 59 -10.52 20.69 -6.11
C TYR A 59 -11.43 20.87 -7.33
N GLN A 60 -11.27 20.05 -8.37
CA GLN A 60 -12.07 20.15 -9.60
C GLN A 60 -13.02 18.96 -9.72
N ALA A 61 -14.25 19.23 -10.18
CA ALA A 61 -15.17 18.18 -10.60
C ALA A 61 -14.60 17.45 -11.83
N LYS A 62 -14.89 16.16 -11.95
CA LYS A 62 -14.31 15.36 -13.02
C LYS A 62 -15.23 14.25 -13.49
N THR A 63 -15.14 13.99 -14.79
CA THR A 63 -15.90 12.94 -15.46
C THR A 63 -14.97 11.79 -15.83
N LEU A 64 -15.31 10.59 -15.38
CA LEU A 64 -14.66 9.33 -15.75
C LEU A 64 -15.48 8.66 -16.85
N LYS A 65 -14.83 8.16 -17.90
CA LYS A 65 -15.47 7.36 -18.94
C LYS A 65 -14.90 5.96 -18.92
N VAL A 66 -15.77 4.97 -18.70
CA VAL A 66 -15.41 3.57 -18.59
C VAL A 66 -16.09 2.79 -19.69
N SER A 67 -15.31 2.24 -20.62
CA SER A 67 -15.79 1.31 -21.65
C SER A 67 -15.92 -0.12 -21.11
N HIS A 68 -16.62 -1.00 -21.85
CA HIS A 68 -16.70 -2.43 -21.50
C HIS A 68 -15.32 -3.07 -21.29
N LYS A 69 -14.38 -2.82 -22.21
CA LYS A 69 -13.02 -3.36 -22.13
C LYS A 69 -12.29 -2.88 -20.87
N GLN A 70 -12.47 -1.62 -20.51
CA GLN A 70 -11.90 -1.04 -19.29
C GLN A 70 -12.51 -1.63 -18.02
N ALA A 71 -13.84 -1.79 -17.98
CA ALA A 71 -14.51 -2.42 -16.86
C ALA A 71 -14.09 -3.88 -16.69
N GLU A 72 -14.02 -4.65 -17.77
CA GLU A 72 -13.52 -6.03 -17.77
C GLU A 72 -12.07 -6.11 -17.27
N SER A 73 -11.23 -5.16 -17.69
CA SER A 73 -9.83 -5.10 -17.24
C SER A 73 -9.71 -4.79 -15.75
N LEU A 74 -10.55 -3.89 -15.21
CA LEU A 74 -10.63 -3.62 -13.77
C LEU A 74 -11.08 -4.85 -12.99
N VAL A 75 -12.10 -5.55 -13.48
CA VAL A 75 -12.58 -6.81 -12.90
C VAL A 75 -11.44 -7.84 -12.86
N GLY A 76 -10.73 -8.04 -13.97
CA GLY A 76 -9.59 -8.96 -14.04
C GLY A 76 -8.42 -8.57 -13.13
N PHE A 77 -8.22 -7.27 -12.87
CA PHE A 77 -7.25 -6.79 -11.88
C PHE A 77 -7.65 -7.15 -10.45
N VAL A 78 -8.90 -6.85 -10.05
CA VAL A 78 -9.42 -7.14 -8.70
C VAL A 78 -9.40 -8.64 -8.40
N GLN A 79 -9.80 -9.49 -9.35
CA GLN A 79 -9.76 -10.95 -9.20
C GLN A 79 -8.34 -11.48 -8.98
N ARG A 80 -7.33 -10.85 -9.58
CA ARG A 80 -5.92 -11.23 -9.38
C ARG A 80 -5.43 -10.88 -7.98
N ALA A 81 -5.85 -9.73 -7.46
CA ALA A 81 -5.53 -9.30 -6.10
C ALA A 81 -6.28 -10.14 -5.05
N LEU A 82 -7.50 -10.57 -5.36
CA LEU A 82 -8.39 -11.31 -4.47
C LEU A 82 -8.80 -12.64 -5.13
N PRO A 83 -7.94 -13.68 -5.13
CA PRO A 83 -8.17 -14.92 -5.88
C PRO A 83 -9.42 -15.70 -5.46
N ASN A 84 -9.95 -15.42 -4.27
CA ASN A 84 -11.19 -16.02 -3.76
C ASN A 84 -12.45 -15.30 -4.26
N ILE A 85 -12.32 -14.20 -5.00
CA ILE A 85 -13.43 -13.42 -5.55
C ILE A 85 -13.42 -13.58 -7.08
N LYS A 86 -14.57 -13.97 -7.62
CA LYS A 86 -14.89 -13.85 -9.04
C LYS A 86 -15.89 -12.73 -9.21
N ALA A 87 -15.76 -11.97 -10.27
CA ALA A 87 -16.58 -10.80 -10.53
C ALA A 87 -16.85 -10.64 -12.03
N GLU A 88 -17.97 -10.03 -12.35
CA GLU A 88 -18.37 -9.70 -13.71
C GLU A 88 -19.11 -8.37 -13.67
N PHE A 89 -18.88 -7.56 -14.69
CA PHE A 89 -19.50 -6.26 -14.81
C PHE A 89 -19.93 -6.06 -16.25
N ASP A 90 -21.22 -5.81 -16.44
CA ASP A 90 -21.81 -5.57 -17.75
C ASP A 90 -22.78 -4.39 -17.68
N PHE A 91 -23.01 -3.72 -18.80
CA PHE A 91 -23.89 -2.55 -18.84
C PHE A 91 -24.50 -2.32 -20.23
N ASP A 92 -25.64 -1.65 -20.25
CA ASP A 92 -26.29 -1.15 -21.45
C ASP A 92 -26.70 0.32 -21.26
N ASP A 93 -27.57 0.84 -22.12
CA ASP A 93 -28.08 2.22 -22.03
C ASP A 93 -29.11 2.43 -20.91
N THR A 94 -29.57 1.37 -20.26
CA THR A 94 -30.60 1.41 -19.21
C THR A 94 -30.09 1.02 -17.82
N LYS A 95 -29.07 0.16 -17.73
CA LYS A 95 -28.55 -0.32 -16.44
C LYS A 95 -27.14 -0.88 -16.56
N ALA A 96 -26.47 -0.94 -15.41
CA ALA A 96 -25.27 -1.74 -15.20
C ALA A 96 -25.54 -2.86 -14.18
N ILE A 97 -24.97 -4.03 -14.42
CA ILE A 97 -25.10 -5.22 -13.57
C ILE A 97 -23.71 -5.60 -13.08
N ALA A 98 -23.51 -5.54 -11.76
CA ALA A 98 -22.30 -6.01 -11.12
C ALA A 98 -22.57 -7.32 -10.39
N SER A 99 -21.89 -8.39 -10.77
CA SER A 99 -22.03 -9.72 -10.18
C SER A 99 -20.73 -10.17 -9.52
N PHE A 100 -20.83 -10.75 -8.34
CA PHE A 100 -19.70 -11.23 -7.55
C PHE A 100 -19.99 -12.63 -7.00
N SER A 101 -18.96 -13.47 -6.95
CA SER A 101 -18.96 -14.78 -6.32
C SER A 101 -17.74 -14.89 -5.40
N TYR A 102 -17.98 -14.87 -4.10
CA TYR A 102 -16.96 -15.10 -3.09
C TYR A 102 -16.91 -16.58 -2.74
N GLN A 103 -15.76 -17.22 -2.90
CA GLN A 103 -15.53 -18.59 -2.48
C GLN A 103 -15.20 -18.63 -0.98
N LEU A 104 -16.04 -19.32 -0.22
CA LEU A 104 -15.81 -19.55 1.20
C LEU A 104 -14.65 -20.54 1.40
N PRO A 105 -13.91 -20.43 2.52
CA PRO A 105 -12.87 -21.38 2.88
C PRO A 105 -13.37 -22.84 2.89
N SER A 106 -12.44 -23.77 2.71
CA SER A 106 -12.75 -25.21 2.60
C SER A 106 -13.41 -25.81 3.83
N TRP A 107 -13.17 -25.26 5.03
CA TRP A 107 -13.88 -25.67 6.25
C TRP A 107 -15.37 -25.27 6.27
N LEU A 108 -15.79 -24.36 5.36
CA LEU A 108 -17.17 -23.98 5.09
C LEU A 108 -17.71 -24.63 3.80
N LEU A 109 -17.31 -25.89 3.56
CA LEU A 109 -17.84 -26.76 2.50
C LEU A 109 -17.62 -26.23 1.06
N ASN A 110 -16.59 -25.41 0.82
CA ASN A 110 -16.28 -24.83 -0.51
C ASN A 110 -17.50 -24.16 -1.18
N ARG A 111 -18.35 -23.51 -0.40
CA ARG A 111 -19.56 -22.85 -0.89
C ARG A 111 -19.26 -21.44 -1.38
N TYR A 112 -20.29 -20.79 -1.95
CA TYR A 112 -20.18 -19.45 -2.52
C TYR A 112 -21.18 -18.49 -1.90
N ILE A 113 -20.76 -17.25 -1.68
CA ILE A 113 -21.68 -16.13 -1.47
C ILE A 113 -21.75 -15.38 -2.81
N ASN A 114 -22.93 -15.36 -3.40
CA ASN A 114 -23.16 -14.66 -4.67
C ASN A 114 -23.86 -13.34 -4.39
N LEU A 115 -23.38 -12.26 -5.02
CA LEU A 115 -23.95 -10.93 -4.94
C LEU A 115 -24.22 -10.41 -6.35
N THR A 116 -25.40 -9.85 -6.60
CA THR A 116 -25.72 -9.16 -7.85
C THR A 116 -26.33 -7.80 -7.52
N ALA A 117 -25.77 -6.72 -8.05
CA ALA A 117 -26.29 -5.37 -7.89
C ALA A 117 -26.69 -4.79 -9.25
N ILE A 118 -27.86 -4.16 -9.31
CA ILE A 118 -28.34 -3.45 -10.51
C ILE A 118 -28.24 -1.95 -10.23
N ILE A 119 -27.48 -1.25 -11.07
CA ILE A 119 -27.23 0.18 -11.01
C ILE A 119 -27.95 0.83 -12.19
N LEU A 120 -28.65 1.93 -11.95
CA LEU A 120 -29.38 2.69 -12.97
C LEU A 120 -28.65 4.02 -13.27
N PRO A 121 -28.79 4.56 -14.49
CA PRO A 121 -28.36 5.92 -14.79
C PRO A 121 -29.22 6.94 -14.02
N GLY A 122 -28.62 8.07 -13.65
CA GLY A 122 -29.29 9.14 -12.93
C GLY A 122 -28.37 10.00 -12.08
N GLU A 123 -28.96 10.91 -11.31
CA GLU A 123 -28.26 11.73 -10.31
C GLU A 123 -27.85 10.86 -9.12
N GLY A 124 -26.57 10.90 -8.75
CA GLY A 124 -25.99 10.09 -7.69
C GLY A 124 -25.93 8.59 -8.01
N LEU A 125 -25.65 7.79 -6.98
CA LEU A 125 -25.64 6.33 -7.09
C LEU A 125 -27.06 5.76 -6.95
N GLN A 126 -27.66 5.39 -8.08
CA GLN A 126 -28.98 4.77 -8.11
C GLN A 126 -28.88 3.25 -8.14
N LEU A 127 -29.08 2.60 -7.00
CA LEU A 127 -29.20 1.15 -6.90
C LEU A 127 -30.68 0.75 -6.95
N GLU A 128 -31.05 -0.10 -7.90
CA GLU A 128 -32.40 -0.65 -8.01
C GLU A 128 -32.59 -1.76 -6.96
N THR A 129 -31.79 -2.82 -7.07
CA THR A 129 -31.81 -3.96 -6.16
C THR A 129 -30.41 -4.54 -5.98
N VAL A 130 -30.20 -5.14 -4.81
CA VAL A 130 -29.02 -5.95 -4.50
C VAL A 130 -29.50 -7.33 -4.05
N ARG A 131 -29.10 -8.37 -4.77
CA ARG A 131 -29.37 -9.76 -4.41
C ARG A 131 -28.15 -10.39 -3.77
N VAL A 132 -28.29 -10.92 -2.57
CA VAL A 132 -27.24 -11.68 -1.86
C VAL A 132 -27.75 -13.10 -1.64
N GLY A 133 -27.15 -14.06 -2.33
CA GLY A 133 -27.66 -15.42 -2.39
C GLY A 133 -29.08 -15.45 -2.96
N ALA A 134 -30.04 -15.90 -2.16
CA ALA A 134 -31.46 -15.91 -2.49
C ALA A 134 -32.23 -14.65 -2.03
N LEU A 135 -31.60 -13.78 -1.22
CA LEU A 135 -32.25 -12.60 -0.65
C LEU A 135 -32.13 -11.41 -1.60
N THR A 136 -33.26 -10.82 -2.00
CA THR A 136 -33.29 -9.56 -2.77
C THR A 136 -33.61 -8.40 -1.84
N ILE A 137 -32.70 -7.43 -1.78
CA ILE A 137 -32.78 -6.24 -0.94
C ILE A 137 -33.01 -5.02 -1.87
N PRO A 138 -34.00 -4.15 -1.59
CA PRO A 138 -34.15 -2.91 -2.35
C PRO A 138 -32.90 -2.05 -2.23
N GLY A 139 -32.47 -1.42 -3.33
CA GLY A 139 -31.14 -0.81 -3.42
C GLY A 139 -30.87 0.29 -2.38
N LYS A 140 -31.87 1.11 -2.03
CA LYS A 140 -31.72 2.12 -0.96
C LYS A 140 -31.37 1.51 0.41
N TRP A 141 -31.99 0.38 0.73
CA TRP A 141 -31.71 -0.34 1.98
C TRP A 141 -30.33 -1.00 1.92
N ALA A 142 -30.00 -1.63 0.79
CA ALA A 142 -28.70 -2.24 0.61
C ALA A 142 -27.56 -1.19 0.72
N LEU A 143 -27.76 -0.01 0.12
CA LEU A 143 -26.81 1.09 0.18
C LEU A 143 -26.63 1.62 1.62
N GLY A 144 -27.73 1.87 2.34
CA GLY A 144 -27.65 2.33 3.73
C GLY A 144 -27.03 1.31 4.69
N ILE A 145 -27.27 0.01 4.48
CA ILE A 145 -26.62 -1.06 5.25
C ILE A 145 -25.12 -1.08 4.94
N ALA A 146 -24.74 -1.00 3.67
CA ALA A 146 -23.34 -0.99 3.25
C ALA A 146 -22.59 0.24 3.79
N GLU A 147 -23.21 1.42 3.71
CA GLU A 147 -22.71 2.67 4.27
C GLU A 147 -22.47 2.56 5.77
N TYR A 148 -23.49 2.14 6.53
CA TYR A 148 -23.39 1.97 7.98
C TYR A 148 -22.30 0.96 8.36
N ALA A 149 -22.25 -0.19 7.69
CA ALA A 149 -21.26 -1.22 7.97
C ALA A 149 -19.83 -0.75 7.68
N ALA A 150 -19.62 -0.06 6.56
CA ALA A 150 -18.32 0.46 6.17
C ALA A 150 -17.84 1.59 7.10
N ASN A 151 -18.71 2.56 7.42
CA ASN A 151 -18.39 3.64 8.35
C ASN A 151 -18.10 3.11 9.76
N THR A 152 -18.87 2.13 10.23
CA THR A 152 -18.64 1.48 11.54
C THR A 152 -17.32 0.71 11.56
N TYR A 153 -17.02 -0.05 10.50
CA TYR A 153 -15.78 -0.81 10.41
C TYR A 153 -14.54 0.08 10.33
N THR A 154 -14.65 1.22 9.65
CA THR A 154 -13.54 2.17 9.44
C THR A 154 -13.47 3.27 10.50
N ASN A 155 -14.46 3.35 11.40
CA ASN A 155 -14.63 4.44 12.37
C ASN A 155 -14.54 5.84 11.70
N SER A 156 -15.19 5.99 10.55
CA SER A 156 -15.14 7.19 9.71
C SER A 156 -16.45 7.39 8.95
N GLU A 157 -16.56 8.49 8.20
CA GLU A 157 -17.68 8.75 7.28
C GLU A 157 -17.32 8.43 5.81
N ILE A 158 -16.30 7.59 5.58
CA ILE A 158 -15.73 7.37 4.24
C ILE A 158 -16.75 6.88 3.22
N ALA A 159 -17.68 6.01 3.62
CA ALA A 159 -18.68 5.47 2.70
C ALA A 159 -19.73 6.52 2.36
N THR A 160 -20.14 7.33 3.33
CA THR A 160 -21.06 8.47 3.12
C THR A 160 -20.47 9.46 2.13
N VAL A 161 -19.20 9.84 2.34
CA VAL A 161 -18.50 10.76 1.43
C VAL A 161 -18.30 10.14 0.05
N ALA A 162 -17.97 8.85 -0.04
CA ALA A 162 -17.80 8.15 -1.32
C ALA A 162 -19.10 8.07 -2.13
N ILE A 163 -20.24 7.80 -1.48
CA ILE A 163 -21.55 7.76 -2.13
C ILE A 163 -21.94 9.15 -2.62
N ALA A 164 -21.74 10.18 -1.79
CA ALA A 164 -22.03 11.57 -2.13
C ALA A 164 -21.08 12.14 -3.21
N GLN A 165 -19.93 11.51 -3.45
CA GLN A 165 -18.96 11.93 -4.47
C GLN A 165 -19.51 11.80 -5.89
N ILE A 166 -20.42 10.86 -6.10
CA ILE A 166 -21.03 10.59 -7.40
C ILE A 166 -22.09 11.66 -7.66
N ASP A 167 -21.84 12.50 -8.66
CA ASP A 167 -22.77 13.54 -9.09
C ASP A 167 -23.81 12.95 -10.06
N THR A 168 -23.34 12.35 -11.16
CA THR A 168 -24.22 11.68 -12.13
C THR A 168 -23.59 10.41 -12.66
N ILE A 169 -24.44 9.45 -13.00
CA ILE A 169 -24.07 8.27 -13.78
C ILE A 169 -24.91 8.30 -15.06
N ASP A 170 -24.24 8.48 -16.19
CA ASP A 170 -24.83 8.37 -17.51
C ASP A 170 -24.34 7.09 -18.18
N MET A 171 -25.23 6.39 -18.88
CA MET A 171 -24.89 5.12 -19.53
C MET A 171 -25.29 5.16 -21.01
N ASN A 172 -24.50 4.50 -21.83
CA ASN A 172 -24.84 4.18 -23.21
C ASN A 172 -24.24 2.81 -23.56
N SER A 173 -24.56 2.31 -24.75
CA SER A 173 -24.09 1.00 -25.24
C SER A 173 -22.58 0.85 -25.43
N ARG A 174 -21.76 1.90 -25.19
CA ARG A 174 -20.30 1.86 -25.36
C ARG A 174 -19.54 2.19 -24.07
N ASN A 175 -20.08 3.07 -23.24
CA ASN A 175 -19.42 3.54 -22.03
C ASN A 175 -20.43 3.94 -20.94
N ILE A 176 -19.97 3.79 -19.70
CA ILE A 176 -20.52 4.46 -18.53
C ILE A 176 -19.70 5.73 -18.30
N GLN A 177 -20.39 6.84 -18.15
CA GLN A 177 -19.82 8.11 -17.77
C GLN A 177 -20.22 8.42 -16.33
N ILE A 178 -19.23 8.58 -15.46
CA ILE A 178 -19.43 8.87 -14.04
C ILE A 178 -18.87 10.27 -13.77
N SER A 179 -19.74 11.22 -13.46
CA SER A 179 -19.36 12.55 -13.02
C SER A 179 -19.18 12.55 -11.51
N LEU A 180 -18.07 13.12 -11.06
CA LEU A 180 -17.67 13.19 -9.67
C LEU A 180 -17.53 14.64 -9.24
N TYR A 181 -17.96 14.95 -8.02
CA TYR A 181 -17.60 16.20 -7.34
C TYR A 181 -16.08 16.30 -7.11
N PRO A 182 -15.56 17.43 -6.60
CA PRO A 182 -14.17 17.51 -6.13
C PRO A 182 -13.85 16.47 -5.05
N MET A 183 -12.72 15.78 -5.17
CA MET A 183 -12.33 14.64 -4.32
C MET A 183 -11.71 15.03 -2.96
N ASP A 184 -11.54 16.32 -2.65
CA ASP A 184 -10.87 16.76 -1.42
C ASP A 184 -11.52 16.20 -0.15
N SER A 185 -12.85 16.22 -0.07
CA SER A 185 -13.61 15.65 1.06
C SER A 185 -13.36 14.15 1.21
N PHE A 186 -13.43 13.39 0.11
CA PHE A 186 -13.16 11.95 0.11
C PHE A 186 -11.73 11.65 0.55
N LEU A 187 -10.75 12.41 0.07
CA LEU A 187 -9.35 12.19 0.44
C LEU A 187 -9.06 12.52 1.90
N ASN A 188 -9.70 13.56 2.44
CA ASN A 188 -9.57 13.90 3.85
C ASN A 188 -10.17 12.78 4.73
N GLU A 189 -11.29 12.20 4.33
CA GLU A 189 -11.91 11.10 5.07
C GLU A 189 -11.12 9.79 4.92
N ALA A 190 -10.60 9.49 3.72
CA ALA A 190 -9.74 8.34 3.49
C ALA A 190 -8.48 8.39 4.35
N LYS A 191 -7.90 9.60 4.50
CA LYS A 191 -6.77 9.83 5.38
C LYS A 191 -7.11 9.59 6.86
N LYS A 192 -8.34 9.88 7.30
CA LYS A 192 -8.76 9.54 8.68
C LYS A 192 -8.80 8.03 8.87
N VAL A 193 -9.31 7.28 7.90
CA VAL A 193 -9.31 5.80 7.96
C VAL A 193 -7.88 5.27 8.04
N GLU A 194 -6.98 5.82 7.21
CA GLU A 194 -5.55 5.48 7.21
C GLU A 194 -4.89 5.76 8.57
N THR A 195 -5.23 6.87 9.21
CA THR A 195 -4.68 7.26 10.52
C THR A 195 -5.48 6.72 11.71
N GLY A 196 -6.38 5.74 11.50
CA GLY A 196 -7.19 5.15 12.57
C GLY A 196 -8.16 6.12 13.27
N GLY A 197 -8.48 7.26 12.64
CA GLY A 197 -9.36 8.30 13.16
C GLY A 197 -8.70 9.27 14.15
N ASP A 198 -7.44 9.08 14.54
CA ASP A 198 -6.75 9.98 15.47
C ASP A 198 -5.93 11.06 14.72
N GLN A 199 -6.61 12.15 14.39
CA GLN A 199 -5.99 13.32 13.76
C GLN A 199 -4.80 13.87 14.59
N LYS A 200 -4.80 13.68 15.93
CA LYS A 200 -3.69 14.12 16.78
C LYS A 200 -2.45 13.26 16.59
N GLU A 201 -2.60 11.96 16.37
CA GLU A 201 -1.49 11.07 16.09
C GLU A 201 -0.84 11.40 14.75
N ALA A 202 -1.64 11.63 13.71
CA ALA A 202 -1.15 12.02 12.39
C ALA A 202 -0.36 13.35 12.41
N VAL A 203 -0.88 14.35 13.12
CA VAL A 203 -0.19 15.64 13.31
C VAL A 203 1.10 15.43 14.11
N SER A 204 1.05 14.65 15.20
CA SER A 204 2.23 14.37 16.03
C SER A 204 3.33 13.63 15.25
N ARG A 205 2.94 12.70 14.39
CA ARG A 205 3.86 12.00 13.47
C ARG A 205 4.52 12.97 12.49
N ASN A 206 3.75 13.84 11.83
CA ASN A 206 4.32 14.80 10.89
C ASN A 206 5.26 15.80 11.59
N ILE A 207 4.93 16.22 12.81
CA ILE A 207 5.82 17.04 13.66
C ILE A 207 7.13 16.30 13.96
N ARG A 208 7.09 15.01 14.31
CA ARG A 208 8.30 14.20 14.51
C ARG A 208 9.13 14.07 13.23
N ILE A 209 8.52 13.80 12.09
CA ILE A 209 9.24 13.71 10.80
C ILE A 209 9.90 15.06 10.48
N ALA A 210 9.18 16.17 10.63
CA ALA A 210 9.73 17.51 10.41
C ALA A 210 10.92 17.82 11.33
N HIS A 211 10.89 17.35 12.59
CA HIS A 211 12.03 17.45 13.51
C HIS A 211 13.28 16.77 12.94
N TYR A 212 13.16 15.51 12.48
CA TYR A 212 14.30 14.80 11.89
C TYR A 212 14.78 15.40 10.56
N ILE A 213 13.89 15.98 9.75
CA ILE A 213 14.31 16.72 8.54
C ILE A 213 15.17 17.93 8.93
N ARG A 214 14.79 18.68 9.99
CA ARG A 214 15.62 19.79 10.49
C ARG A 214 16.96 19.32 11.02
N LEU A 215 16.99 18.18 11.73
CA LEU A 215 18.22 17.57 12.19
C LEU A 215 19.15 17.25 11.01
N LEU A 216 18.62 16.61 9.97
CA LEU A 216 19.38 16.25 8.76
C LEU A 216 19.92 17.48 8.01
N ASP A 217 19.16 18.57 7.97
CA ASP A 217 19.58 19.82 7.34
C ASP A 217 20.67 20.55 8.16
N GLY A 218 20.62 20.45 9.49
CA GLY A 218 21.54 21.11 10.41
C GLY A 218 22.78 20.29 10.78
N MET A 219 22.79 18.98 10.55
CA MET A 219 23.89 18.11 11.01
C MET A 219 25.15 18.26 10.14
N TYR A 220 26.31 18.20 10.81
CA TYR A 220 27.59 18.12 10.11
C TYR A 220 27.81 16.70 9.58
N ILE A 221 27.90 16.58 8.26
CA ILE A 221 28.27 15.33 7.60
C ILE A 221 29.73 15.44 7.17
N PRO A 222 30.61 14.54 7.63
CA PRO A 222 31.98 14.50 7.16
C PRO A 222 32.03 14.42 5.63
N PRO A 223 32.84 15.25 4.96
CA PRO A 223 32.99 15.16 3.52
C PRO A 223 33.56 13.79 3.15
N ALA A 224 33.18 13.29 1.98
CA ALA A 224 33.74 12.06 1.43
C ALA A 224 35.28 12.16 1.38
N THR A 225 35.96 11.11 1.83
CA THR A 225 37.44 11.09 1.92
C THR A 225 38.04 10.21 0.84
N GLY A 226 39.23 10.57 0.34
CA GLY A 226 39.93 9.78 -0.68
C GLY A 226 39.19 9.76 -2.03
N GLN A 227 38.89 8.56 -2.53
CA GLN A 227 38.24 8.33 -3.84
C GLN A 227 36.70 8.37 -3.79
N GLN A 228 36.11 8.52 -2.60
CA GLN A 228 34.66 8.50 -2.44
C GLN A 228 34.03 9.79 -3.02
N ALA A 229 33.02 9.64 -3.87
CA ALA A 229 32.33 10.78 -4.50
C ALA A 229 31.32 11.48 -3.56
N SER A 230 30.75 10.70 -2.63
CA SER A 230 29.60 11.10 -1.79
C SER A 230 29.72 10.54 -0.37
N PRO A 231 29.19 11.23 0.67
CA PRO A 231 29.29 10.78 2.05
C PRO A 231 28.51 9.48 2.32
N SER A 232 29.04 8.62 3.19
CA SER A 232 28.38 7.37 3.58
C SER A 232 27.03 7.62 4.25
N LEU A 233 26.03 6.79 3.89
CA LEU A 233 24.71 6.72 4.49
C LEU A 233 24.77 6.50 6.00
N SER A 234 25.80 5.82 6.48
CA SER A 234 25.98 5.51 7.90
C SER A 234 26.12 6.75 8.79
N HIS A 235 26.66 7.87 8.27
CA HIS A 235 26.73 9.12 9.03
C HIS A 235 25.35 9.72 9.30
N TYR A 236 24.46 9.65 8.30
CA TYR A 236 23.08 10.12 8.44
C TYR A 236 22.31 9.22 9.41
N ILE A 237 22.40 7.90 9.23
CA ILE A 237 21.72 6.93 10.11
C ILE A 237 22.22 7.06 11.56
N GLN A 238 23.53 7.24 11.78
CA GLN A 238 24.08 7.42 13.13
C GLN A 238 23.43 8.62 13.83
N GLY A 239 23.45 9.81 13.21
CA GLY A 239 22.89 11.02 13.82
C GLY A 239 21.38 10.94 14.05
N LEU A 240 20.65 10.33 13.12
CA LEU A 240 19.22 10.06 13.29
C LEU A 240 18.93 9.14 14.47
N MET A 241 19.69 8.05 14.60
CA MET A 241 19.49 7.05 15.66
C MET A 241 19.98 7.54 17.02
N GLU A 242 20.98 8.43 17.05
CA GLU A 242 21.40 9.13 18.27
C GLU A 242 20.27 10.02 18.81
N GLU A 243 19.66 10.84 17.95
CA GLU A 243 18.51 11.66 18.32
C GLU A 243 17.31 10.80 18.74
N ALA A 244 17.00 9.75 17.97
CA ALA A 244 15.90 8.83 18.28
C ALA A 244 16.10 8.15 19.64
N LYS A 245 17.33 7.74 19.96
CA LYS A 245 17.69 7.19 21.27
C LYS A 245 17.42 8.19 22.38
N ILE A 246 17.81 9.46 22.22
CA ILE A 246 17.60 10.51 23.23
C ILE A 246 16.10 10.73 23.44
N ARG A 247 15.34 10.94 22.36
CA ARG A 247 13.90 11.24 22.44
C ARG A 247 13.09 10.10 23.03
N SER A 248 13.46 8.85 22.73
CA SER A 248 12.78 7.64 23.23
C SER A 248 12.97 7.40 24.74
N THR A 249 13.81 8.18 25.42
CA THR A 249 13.93 8.13 26.89
C THR A 249 12.86 8.94 27.62
N ALA A 250 12.16 9.84 26.91
CA ALA A 250 11.09 10.63 27.49
C ALA A 250 9.84 9.77 27.76
N GLU A 251 9.14 10.06 28.85
CA GLU A 251 7.93 9.33 29.24
C GLU A 251 6.85 9.46 28.15
N GLY A 252 6.28 8.32 27.75
CA GLY A 252 5.22 8.25 26.73
C GLY A 252 5.70 8.34 25.28
N VAL A 253 7.01 8.36 25.01
CA VAL A 253 7.56 8.34 23.65
C VAL A 253 8.00 6.94 23.26
N SER A 254 7.41 6.39 22.19
CA SER A 254 7.80 5.06 21.68
C SER A 254 9.03 5.12 20.78
N ALA A 255 9.98 4.21 21.00
CA ALA A 255 11.14 4.04 20.12
C ALA A 255 10.74 3.72 18.67
N THR A 256 9.65 2.97 18.47
CA THR A 256 9.15 2.66 17.13
C THR A 256 8.67 3.92 16.40
N GLN A 257 7.99 4.84 17.09
CA GLN A 257 7.50 6.10 16.51
C GLN A 257 8.64 7.05 16.14
N GLU A 258 9.69 7.12 16.97
CA GLU A 258 10.88 7.93 16.68
C GLU A 258 11.70 7.33 15.53
N ASN A 259 11.86 6.01 15.49
CA ASN A 259 12.53 5.32 14.39
C ASN A 259 11.79 5.51 13.06
N GLU A 260 10.47 5.34 13.07
CA GLU A 260 9.63 5.55 11.89
C GLU A 260 9.83 6.96 11.32
N ALA A 261 9.72 7.97 12.19
CA ALA A 261 9.87 9.36 11.81
C ALA A 261 11.26 9.66 11.24
N ALA A 262 12.32 9.09 11.83
CA ALA A 262 13.68 9.22 11.35
C ALA A 262 13.89 8.61 9.95
N ILE A 263 13.36 7.41 9.71
CA ILE A 263 13.48 6.71 8.41
C ILE A 263 12.73 7.49 7.32
N LEU A 264 11.51 7.94 7.62
CA LEU A 264 10.71 8.70 6.69
C LEU A 264 11.30 10.08 6.39
N ALA A 265 11.88 10.75 7.40
CA ALA A 265 12.63 11.98 7.22
C ALA A 265 13.86 11.78 6.32
N LEU A 266 14.61 10.69 6.53
CA LEU A 266 15.76 10.35 5.68
C LEU A 266 15.34 10.16 4.22
N ALA A 267 14.22 9.48 3.98
CA ALA A 267 13.69 9.27 2.64
C ALA A 267 13.19 10.57 1.99
N ALA A 268 12.53 11.45 2.74
CA ALA A 268 12.15 12.77 2.27
C ALA A 268 13.37 13.67 1.93
N PHE A 269 14.42 13.58 2.74
CA PHE A 269 15.64 14.40 2.62
C PHE A 269 16.60 13.93 1.52
N ALA A 270 16.81 12.61 1.39
CA ALA A 270 17.68 12.01 0.36
C ALA A 270 16.96 11.84 -1.00
N GLY A 271 15.63 11.80 -0.99
CA GLY A 271 14.80 11.54 -2.16
C GLY A 271 14.53 12.76 -3.05
N HIS A 272 13.74 12.54 -4.10
CA HIS A 272 13.24 13.63 -4.94
C HIS A 272 12.07 14.34 -4.24
N ARG A 273 11.89 15.66 -4.46
CA ARG A 273 10.83 16.47 -3.84
C ARG A 273 9.43 15.84 -3.87
N GLN A 274 9.13 15.09 -4.93
CA GLN A 274 7.83 14.42 -5.10
C GLN A 274 7.59 13.32 -4.06
N PHE A 275 8.63 12.65 -3.57
CA PHE A 275 8.52 11.63 -2.54
C PHE A 275 8.16 12.24 -1.17
N ALA A 276 8.71 13.42 -0.86
CA ALA A 276 8.44 14.07 0.42
C ALA A 276 6.96 14.43 0.60
N ASN A 277 6.28 14.85 -0.47
CA ASN A 277 4.83 15.11 -0.46
C ASN A 277 3.99 13.86 -0.19
N PHE A 278 4.54 12.68 -0.44
CA PHE A 278 3.89 11.40 -0.19
C PHE A 278 4.03 10.96 1.27
N VAL A 279 5.18 11.26 1.89
CA VAL A 279 5.45 10.94 3.30
C VAL A 279 4.53 11.72 4.25
N GLY A 280 4.24 12.98 3.92
CA GLY A 280 3.35 13.84 4.70
C GLY A 280 3.31 15.27 4.18
N ASP A 281 2.37 16.05 4.75
CA ASP A 281 2.34 17.50 4.56
C ASP A 281 3.19 18.17 5.64
N PHE A 282 4.24 18.86 5.20
CA PHE A 282 5.20 19.58 6.05
C PHE A 282 5.18 21.10 5.85
N SER A 283 4.14 21.63 5.19
CA SER A 283 3.97 23.08 4.93
C SER A 283 3.95 23.92 6.21
N PHE A 284 3.56 23.34 7.34
CA PHE A 284 3.62 24.00 8.66
C PHE A 284 5.05 24.26 9.16
N SER A 285 6.06 23.57 8.59
CA SER A 285 7.44 23.62 9.05
C SER A 285 8.40 24.18 7.99
N PHE A 286 8.09 24.00 6.71
CA PHE A 286 8.98 24.37 5.62
C PHE A 286 8.20 24.93 4.43
N ASP A 287 8.65 26.06 3.89
CA ASP A 287 8.21 26.54 2.58
C ASP A 287 8.73 25.64 1.46
N VAL A 288 9.95 25.15 1.64
CA VAL A 288 10.63 24.19 0.77
C VAL A 288 11.31 23.15 1.64
N ILE A 289 10.96 21.87 1.43
CA ILE A 289 11.58 20.76 2.17
C ILE A 289 13.07 20.70 1.85
N PRO A 290 13.96 20.76 2.86
CA PRO A 290 15.40 20.61 2.69
C PRO A 290 15.78 19.29 2.01
N GLN A 291 16.86 19.32 1.23
CA GLN A 291 17.38 18.14 0.56
C GLN A 291 18.88 18.03 0.76
N ALA A 292 19.39 16.79 0.75
CA ALA A 292 20.82 16.54 0.84
C ALA A 292 21.57 17.21 -0.33
N LYS A 293 22.52 18.10 -0.03
CA LYS A 293 23.36 18.78 -1.04
C LYS A 293 24.13 17.78 -1.92
N LYS A 294 24.59 16.69 -1.29
CA LYS A 294 25.09 15.48 -1.95
C LYS A 294 24.28 14.32 -1.43
N ARG A 295 23.86 13.43 -2.32
CA ARG A 295 23.14 12.23 -1.89
C ARG A 295 24.07 11.32 -1.09
N PRO A 296 23.56 10.63 -0.06
CA PRO A 296 24.36 9.61 0.61
C PRO A 296 24.74 8.50 -0.37
N SER A 297 25.89 7.87 -0.14
CA SER A 297 26.30 6.63 -0.80
C SER A 297 26.18 5.46 0.17
N LEU A 298 25.97 4.26 -0.35
CA LEU A 298 26.01 3.01 0.40
C LEU A 298 26.93 2.08 -0.37
N PHE A 299 27.97 1.56 0.26
CA PHE A 299 29.02 0.83 -0.42
C PHE A 299 29.59 1.63 -1.62
N ASP A 300 29.88 2.91 -1.36
CA ASP A 300 30.36 3.92 -2.33
C ASP A 300 29.44 4.17 -3.54
N ARG A 301 28.19 3.70 -3.50
CA ARG A 301 27.20 3.80 -4.57
C ARG A 301 25.96 4.59 -4.14
N GLU A 302 25.61 5.65 -4.88
CA GLU A 302 24.40 6.46 -4.64
C GLU A 302 23.10 5.72 -5.02
N ASP A 303 23.15 4.82 -5.99
CA ASP A 303 22.00 4.03 -6.39
C ASP A 303 21.61 3.02 -5.30
N LEU A 304 22.58 2.34 -4.68
CA LEU A 304 22.33 1.40 -3.58
C LEU A 304 21.76 2.09 -2.34
N SER A 305 22.24 3.30 -2.02
CA SER A 305 21.69 4.06 -0.89
C SER A 305 20.21 4.38 -1.11
N LEU A 306 19.82 4.68 -2.35
CA LEU A 306 18.45 4.99 -2.70
C LEU A 306 17.58 3.72 -2.66
N HIS A 307 18.07 2.58 -3.17
CA HIS A 307 17.41 1.28 -2.99
C HIS A 307 17.12 0.98 -1.52
N PHE A 308 18.12 1.15 -0.66
CA PHE A 308 17.98 0.94 0.78
C PHE A 308 16.95 1.90 1.43
N ILE A 309 17.14 3.21 1.26
CA ILE A 309 16.33 4.23 1.93
C ILE A 309 14.86 4.10 1.53
N PHE A 310 14.60 3.92 0.23
CA PHE A 310 13.23 3.84 -0.24
C PHE A 310 12.57 2.51 0.09
N SER A 311 13.29 1.39 0.05
CA SER A 311 12.73 0.10 0.47
C SER A 311 12.36 0.11 1.96
N ALA A 312 13.16 0.79 2.81
CA ALA A 312 12.80 1.02 4.20
C ALA A 312 11.51 1.86 4.34
N ALA A 313 11.43 3.00 3.65
CA ALA A 313 10.25 3.86 3.71
C ALA A 313 8.99 3.17 3.18
N ILE A 314 9.09 2.39 2.09
CA ILE A 314 7.96 1.64 1.53
C ILE A 314 7.48 0.58 2.50
N LYS A 315 8.38 -0.12 3.18
CA LYS A 315 8.01 -1.10 4.21
C LYS A 315 7.16 -0.45 5.29
N LEU A 316 7.57 0.73 5.80
CA LEU A 316 6.80 1.49 6.79
C LEU A 316 5.43 1.94 6.26
N LEU A 317 5.40 2.51 5.05
CA LEU A 317 4.16 3.02 4.43
C LEU A 317 3.19 1.89 4.03
N SER A 318 3.72 0.71 3.67
CA SER A 318 2.90 -0.45 3.30
C SER A 318 2.24 -1.10 4.50
N GLU A 319 2.92 -1.16 5.65
CA GLU A 319 2.33 -1.60 6.92
C GLU A 319 1.20 -0.66 7.39
N GLN A 320 1.20 0.58 6.91
CA GLN A 320 0.13 1.57 7.12
C GLN A 320 -1.00 1.47 6.08
N GLY A 321 -0.97 0.47 5.19
CA GLY A 321 -2.04 0.24 4.20
C GLY A 321 -1.94 1.10 2.93
N ILE A 322 -0.82 1.81 2.72
CA ILE A 322 -0.67 2.75 1.60
C ILE A 322 -0.23 2.00 0.32
N SER A 323 -1.17 1.29 -0.32
CA SER A 323 -0.91 0.49 -1.54
C SER A 323 -0.47 1.33 -2.76
N ILE A 324 -0.90 2.59 -2.85
CA ILE A 324 -0.56 3.51 -3.95
C ILE A 324 0.94 3.85 -3.99
N ALA A 325 1.62 3.82 -2.82
CA ALA A 325 3.05 4.09 -2.66
C ALA A 325 3.91 3.18 -3.54
N VAL A 326 3.57 1.88 -3.53
CA VAL A 326 4.33 0.81 -4.18
C VAL A 326 4.29 0.99 -5.71
N GLY A 327 3.14 1.40 -6.25
CA GLY A 327 2.94 1.63 -7.68
C GLY A 327 3.68 2.87 -8.21
N GLU A 328 3.56 4.02 -7.51
CA GLU A 328 4.27 5.25 -7.89
C GLU A 328 5.79 5.11 -7.75
N PHE A 329 6.24 4.36 -6.74
CA PHE A 329 7.66 4.09 -6.55
C PHE A 329 8.24 3.19 -7.65
N LYS A 330 7.51 2.15 -8.05
CA LYS A 330 7.90 1.31 -9.19
C LYS A 330 8.10 2.17 -10.45
N GLU A 331 7.23 3.13 -10.70
CA GLU A 331 7.37 4.07 -11.83
C GLU A 331 8.54 5.06 -11.70
N LEU A 332 8.90 5.47 -10.48
CA LEU A 332 10.08 6.30 -10.20
C LEU A 332 11.39 5.51 -10.38
N MET A 333 11.41 4.26 -9.93
CA MET A 333 12.53 3.34 -10.11
C MET A 333 12.71 2.93 -11.58
N ASP A 334 11.62 2.62 -12.27
CA ASP A 334 11.65 2.23 -13.68
C ASP A 334 12.08 3.39 -14.60
N ARG A 335 11.84 4.65 -14.19
CA ARG A 335 12.34 5.86 -14.89
C ARG A 335 13.85 6.08 -14.75
N ARG A 336 14.49 5.56 -13.69
CA ARG A 336 15.95 5.57 -13.53
C ARG A 336 16.63 4.38 -14.19
N ARG A 337 15.89 3.28 -14.39
CA ARG A 337 16.33 2.08 -15.11
C ARG A 337 16.35 2.32 -16.62
N GLY A 338 17.27 3.17 -17.07
CA GLY A 338 17.81 3.04 -18.41
C GLY A 338 18.52 1.68 -18.58
N GLY A 339 17.77 0.58 -18.62
CA GLY A 339 18.18 -0.73 -19.13
C GLY A 339 19.26 -1.54 -18.39
N SER A 340 19.56 -1.32 -17.10
CA SER A 340 20.74 -1.92 -16.43
C SER A 340 20.70 -3.43 -16.13
N GLY A 341 19.58 -4.13 -16.35
CA GLY A 341 19.49 -5.57 -16.10
C GLY A 341 19.25 -5.95 -14.63
N TYR A 342 19.24 -7.26 -14.33
CA TYR A 342 19.07 -7.86 -13.02
C TYR A 342 20.35 -7.75 -12.19
N SER A 343 20.21 -7.32 -10.93
CA SER A 343 21.30 -7.13 -9.96
C SER A 343 20.92 -7.69 -8.59
N PHE A 344 21.67 -8.68 -8.11
CA PHE A 344 21.52 -9.19 -6.74
C PHE A 344 22.08 -8.21 -5.70
N VAL A 345 22.98 -7.31 -6.12
CA VAL A 345 23.49 -6.22 -5.27
C VAL A 345 22.36 -5.21 -4.98
N ASP A 346 21.57 -4.85 -5.99
CA ASP A 346 20.41 -3.97 -5.84
C ASP A 346 19.34 -4.64 -4.97
N LEU A 347 19.09 -5.94 -5.20
CA LEU A 347 18.17 -6.73 -4.38
C LEU A 347 18.62 -6.80 -2.92
N ALA A 348 19.93 -6.94 -2.65
CA ALA A 348 20.45 -6.93 -1.29
C ALA A 348 20.23 -5.57 -0.61
N ALA A 349 20.35 -4.46 -1.34
CA ALA A 349 20.01 -3.13 -0.82
C ALA A 349 18.51 -2.96 -0.53
N ASP A 350 17.64 -3.44 -1.43
CA ASP A 350 16.19 -3.43 -1.20
C ASP A 350 15.80 -4.25 0.04
N MET A 351 16.32 -5.48 0.14
CA MET A 351 16.04 -6.37 1.28
C MET A 351 16.63 -5.83 2.58
N ALA A 352 17.83 -5.22 2.55
CA ALA A 352 18.42 -4.58 3.71
C ALA A 352 17.59 -3.39 4.21
N GLY A 353 17.07 -2.56 3.31
CA GLY A 353 16.17 -1.46 3.66
C GLY A 353 14.88 -1.95 4.31
N ALA A 354 14.24 -2.95 3.71
CA ALA A 354 13.02 -3.54 4.27
C ALA A 354 13.26 -4.22 5.63
N HIS A 355 14.37 -4.96 5.78
CA HIS A 355 14.78 -5.58 7.04
C HIS A 355 15.06 -4.54 8.12
N PHE A 356 15.77 -3.46 7.77
CA PHE A 356 16.05 -2.33 8.66
C PHE A 356 14.76 -1.69 9.20
N ALA A 357 13.79 -1.41 8.33
CA ALA A 357 12.49 -0.89 8.74
C ALA A 357 11.73 -1.87 9.65
N ALA A 358 11.77 -3.18 9.35
CA ALA A 358 11.13 -4.19 10.20
C ALA A 358 11.73 -4.21 11.62
N MET A 359 13.06 -4.17 11.75
CA MET A 359 13.72 -4.12 13.06
C MET A 359 13.46 -2.81 13.79
N ALA A 360 13.31 -1.71 13.06
CA ALA A 360 13.01 -0.39 13.61
C ALA A 360 11.60 -0.29 14.20
N MET A 361 10.65 -1.06 13.65
CA MET A 361 9.24 -1.08 14.06
C MET A 361 8.90 -2.19 15.06
N GLU A 362 9.74 -3.21 15.19
CA GLU A 362 9.53 -4.28 16.17
C GLU A 362 9.85 -3.74 17.59
N PRO A 363 8.88 -3.67 18.52
CA PRO A 363 9.07 -3.03 19.84
C PRO A 363 10.25 -3.59 20.64
N ASN A 364 10.53 -4.88 20.49
CA ASN A 364 11.63 -5.56 21.17
C ASN A 364 13.02 -5.21 20.62
N TYR A 365 13.10 -4.78 19.35
CA TYR A 365 14.37 -4.45 18.69
C TYR A 365 14.57 -2.94 18.49
N ALA A 366 13.50 -2.14 18.49
CA ALA A 366 13.55 -0.71 18.18
C ALA A 366 14.60 0.07 19.01
N GLN A 367 14.64 -0.14 20.32
CA GLN A 367 15.63 0.50 21.22
C GLN A 367 17.05 -0.05 21.02
N ARG A 368 17.18 -1.35 20.73
CA ARG A 368 18.47 -1.98 20.44
C ARG A 368 19.06 -1.44 19.15
N LEU A 369 18.24 -1.30 18.11
CA LEU A 369 18.62 -0.73 16.83
C LEU A 369 19.15 0.70 17.01
N GLN A 370 18.44 1.55 17.76
CA GLN A 370 18.91 2.89 18.14
C GLN A 370 20.27 2.83 18.85
N ALA A 371 20.41 1.97 19.85
CA ALA A 371 21.64 1.85 20.63
C ALA A 371 22.85 1.39 19.80
N VAL A 372 22.66 0.43 18.90
CA VAL A 372 23.70 -0.09 18.01
C VAL A 372 24.16 0.97 17.02
N LEU A 373 23.22 1.71 16.42
CA LEU A 373 23.51 2.65 15.33
C LEU A 373 23.94 4.02 15.81
N ALA A 374 23.49 4.48 16.98
CA ALA A 374 23.94 5.74 17.58
C ALA A 374 25.44 5.71 17.92
N ASN A 375 26.00 4.53 18.20
CA ASN A 375 27.35 4.39 18.72
C ASN A 375 28.45 4.70 17.68
N ARG A 376 28.24 4.35 16.40
CA ARG A 376 29.23 4.58 15.34
C ARG A 376 28.59 4.61 13.95
N ALA A 377 29.08 5.50 13.09
CA ALA A 377 28.82 5.44 11.64
C ALA A 377 29.57 4.25 11.03
N ASN A 378 28.84 3.17 10.75
CA ASN A 378 29.36 2.02 10.02
C ASN A 378 28.24 1.30 9.26
N GLU A 379 28.38 1.18 7.94
CA GLU A 379 27.42 0.50 7.06
C GLU A 379 27.26 -0.99 7.38
N SER A 380 28.30 -1.66 7.88
CA SER A 380 28.26 -3.08 8.26
C SER A 380 27.33 -3.38 9.44
N LEU A 381 26.79 -2.34 10.10
CA LEU A 381 25.79 -2.51 11.15
C LEU A 381 24.41 -2.83 10.55
N PHE A 382 24.10 -2.35 9.35
CA PHE A 382 22.76 -2.41 8.75
C PHE A 382 22.72 -2.87 7.29
N PHE A 383 23.87 -3.01 6.63
CA PHE A 383 23.99 -3.44 5.24
C PHE A 383 24.87 -4.69 5.14
N PRO A 384 24.38 -5.78 4.52
CA PRO A 384 25.14 -7.02 4.41
C PRO A 384 26.30 -6.90 3.42
N SER A 385 27.30 -7.78 3.54
CA SER A 385 28.32 -7.90 2.49
C SER A 385 27.66 -8.27 1.16
N VAL A 386 28.04 -7.57 0.09
CA VAL A 386 27.60 -7.85 -1.29
C VAL A 386 28.62 -8.69 -2.07
N GLU A 387 29.69 -9.14 -1.42
CA GLU A 387 30.71 -9.97 -2.05
C GLU A 387 30.10 -11.28 -2.58
N GLY A 388 30.43 -11.62 -3.82
CA GLY A 388 29.92 -12.81 -4.50
C GLY A 388 28.50 -12.67 -5.07
N LEU A 389 27.82 -11.52 -4.89
CA LEU A 389 26.53 -11.27 -5.54
C LEU A 389 26.74 -10.79 -6.98
N GLU A 390 25.97 -11.35 -7.90
CA GLU A 390 26.09 -11.04 -9.34
C GLU A 390 25.23 -9.84 -9.73
N GLU A 391 25.72 -9.03 -10.65
CA GLU A 391 25.01 -7.86 -11.20
C GLU A 391 25.23 -7.67 -12.71
N GLY A 392 24.45 -6.78 -13.31
CA GLY A 392 24.58 -6.41 -14.73
C GLY A 392 24.05 -7.46 -15.72
N MET A 393 23.20 -8.40 -15.28
CA MET A 393 22.67 -9.45 -16.14
C MET A 393 21.46 -8.97 -16.93
N ASN A 394 21.46 -9.11 -18.26
CA ASN A 394 20.22 -8.92 -19.01
C ASN A 394 19.22 -10.07 -18.76
N LYS A 395 17.97 -9.91 -19.22
CA LYS A 395 16.90 -10.89 -19.01
C LYS A 395 17.24 -12.30 -19.53
N ALA A 396 17.95 -12.40 -20.65
CA ALA A 396 18.32 -13.70 -21.22
C ALA A 396 19.40 -14.38 -20.37
N GLN A 397 20.40 -13.63 -19.90
CA GLN A 397 21.45 -14.13 -19.01
C GLN A 397 20.87 -14.60 -17.67
N PHE A 398 19.99 -13.79 -17.06
CA PHE A 398 19.30 -14.15 -15.83
C PHE A 398 18.49 -15.43 -16.01
N LYS A 399 17.68 -15.52 -17.08
CA LYS A 399 16.86 -16.70 -17.36
C LYS A 399 17.68 -17.96 -17.63
N ALA A 400 18.81 -17.84 -18.33
CA ALA A 400 19.68 -18.99 -18.59
C ALA A 400 20.32 -19.54 -17.30
N LYS A 401 20.71 -18.65 -16.38
CA LYS A 401 21.46 -19.02 -15.17
C LYS A 401 20.54 -19.39 -14.00
N TYR A 402 19.58 -18.54 -13.72
CA TYR A 402 18.68 -18.64 -12.57
C TYR A 402 17.27 -19.09 -12.95
N GLY A 403 16.85 -18.99 -14.21
CA GLY A 403 15.46 -19.32 -14.61
C GLY A 403 14.51 -18.14 -14.41
N GLU A 404 13.28 -18.42 -14.00
CA GLU A 404 12.30 -17.38 -13.66
C GLU A 404 12.49 -16.90 -12.21
N VAL A 405 11.90 -15.75 -11.89
CA VAL A 405 11.69 -15.34 -10.49
C VAL A 405 10.86 -16.45 -9.83
N ASP A 406 11.27 -16.91 -8.65
CA ASP A 406 10.77 -18.09 -7.91
C ASP A 406 11.42 -19.45 -8.19
N SER A 407 12.39 -19.53 -9.09
CA SER A 407 13.14 -20.77 -9.27
C SER A 407 13.92 -21.17 -8.00
N PRO A 408 14.25 -22.46 -7.83
CA PRO A 408 15.09 -22.90 -6.72
C PRO A 408 16.46 -22.19 -6.67
N ARG A 409 17.05 -21.88 -7.83
CA ARG A 409 18.35 -21.20 -7.91
C ARG A 409 18.26 -19.74 -7.50
N TYR A 410 17.20 -19.05 -7.90
CA TYR A 410 16.93 -17.67 -7.45
C TYR A 410 16.68 -17.63 -5.95
N LYS A 411 15.80 -18.52 -5.44
CA LYS A 411 15.50 -18.63 -4.01
C LYS A 411 16.71 -18.94 -3.15
N ALA A 412 17.67 -19.71 -3.67
CA ALA A 412 18.93 -19.97 -2.96
C ALA A 412 19.74 -18.68 -2.75
N VAL A 413 19.81 -17.79 -3.75
CA VAL A 413 20.49 -16.48 -3.60
C VAL A 413 19.73 -15.56 -2.65
N VAL A 414 18.40 -15.53 -2.74
CA VAL A 414 17.56 -14.77 -1.79
C VAL A 414 17.80 -15.25 -0.36
N ALA A 415 17.80 -16.56 -0.13
CA ALA A 415 18.05 -17.14 1.19
C ALA A 415 19.47 -16.84 1.71
N ASP A 416 20.48 -16.78 0.83
CA ASP A 416 21.83 -16.34 1.20
C ASP A 416 21.83 -14.87 1.66
N ILE A 417 21.15 -13.98 0.93
CA ILE A 417 20.99 -12.58 1.33
C ILE A 417 20.25 -12.48 2.68
N GLU A 418 19.17 -13.23 2.89
CA GLU A 418 18.44 -13.27 4.17
C GLU A 418 19.34 -13.76 5.32
N ALA A 419 20.16 -14.78 5.09
CA ALA A 419 21.10 -15.26 6.10
C ALA A 419 22.12 -14.18 6.47
N ARG A 420 22.66 -13.44 5.49
CA ARG A 420 23.55 -12.30 5.73
C ARG A 420 22.84 -11.20 6.52
N LEU A 421 21.59 -10.87 6.19
CA LEU A 421 20.79 -9.88 6.92
C LEU A 421 20.53 -10.27 8.37
N ASN A 422 20.19 -11.53 8.62
CA ASN A 422 19.95 -12.05 9.97
C ASN A 422 21.23 -12.08 10.84
N SER A 423 22.40 -12.04 10.21
CA SER A 423 23.70 -11.95 10.91
C SER A 423 24.13 -10.52 11.26
N LEU A 424 23.40 -9.51 10.79
CA LEU A 424 23.75 -8.12 11.03
C LEU A 424 23.63 -7.75 12.53
N PRO A 425 24.46 -6.82 13.03
CA PRO A 425 24.40 -6.37 14.42
C PRO A 425 23.02 -5.83 14.86
N ILE A 426 22.25 -5.23 13.93
CA ILE A 426 20.89 -4.75 14.20
C ILE A 426 19.84 -5.87 14.33
N SER A 427 20.15 -7.08 13.87
CA SER A 427 19.23 -8.21 13.76
C SER A 427 19.25 -9.15 14.97
N GLY A 428 20.12 -8.89 15.95
CA GLY A 428 20.41 -9.86 16.98
C GLY A 428 19.24 -10.08 17.94
N GLN A 429 18.99 -11.37 18.21
CA GLN A 429 18.30 -11.88 19.39
C GLN A 429 19.08 -11.60 20.67
#